data_AF-A0A1I7IQK2-F1
#
_entry.id   AF-A0A1I7IQK2-F1
#
_cell.length_a   1.000
_cell.length_b   1.000
_cell.length_c   1.000
_cell.angle_alpha   90.00
_cell.angle_beta   90.00
_cell.angle_gamma   90.00
#
_symmetry.space_group_name_H-M   'P 1'
#
loop_
_entity.id
_entity.type
_entity.pdbx_description
1 polymer ?
#
loop_
_entity_poly.entity_id
_entity_poly.type
_entity_poly.pdbx_seq_one_letter_code
_entity_poly.pdbx_strand_id
1 'polypeptide(L)'
;MSRKERILKKRYAIFCEGDTEYNYIDKMRKKQGVELVLKPINMHGGGYSNFLKQIRKEAQTNYLAKFIIVDADRIKTIPGEQENFLKLLEYCMIQNKKGSTPHFLIADNPDFEYVACLHDAEYKGQDTKKYITNAWAFKDITAFKSNEDVYEFLNAGKKSYMNLLEAIKKQEKMISNRYEIKKKTFDIKIKKTDYNRDGINKKNSNIEEFFEVIDW
;
A
#
# COMPACT_ATOMS: atom_id res chain seq x y z
N MET A 1 8.73 42.32 -9.70
CA MET A 1 8.71 40.91 -10.14
C MET A 1 8.02 40.08 -9.07
N SER A 2 6.79 39.60 -9.31
CA SER A 2 6.10 38.70 -8.39
C SER A 2 6.88 37.38 -8.34
N ARG A 3 7.37 37.02 -7.15
CA ARG A 3 8.01 35.72 -6.91
C ARG A 3 6.93 34.68 -7.19
N LYS A 4 7.13 33.80 -8.19
CA LYS A 4 6.22 32.66 -8.41
C LYS A 4 6.04 31.94 -7.08
N GLU A 5 4.80 31.92 -6.60
CA GLU A 5 4.44 31.26 -5.35
C GLU A 5 4.86 29.79 -5.47
N ARG A 6 5.75 29.36 -4.58
CA ARG A 6 6.35 28.03 -4.67
C ARG A 6 5.33 27.04 -4.13
N ILE A 7 4.52 26.46 -5.01
CA ILE A 7 3.57 25.40 -4.65
C ILE A 7 4.39 24.21 -4.11
N LEU A 8 4.23 23.93 -2.82
CA LEU A 8 4.98 22.90 -2.11
C LEU A 8 4.34 21.55 -2.43
N LYS A 9 5.00 20.75 -3.28
CA LYS A 9 4.48 19.43 -3.68
C LYS A 9 4.76 18.39 -2.59
N LYS A 10 3.70 17.85 -1.99
CA LYS A 10 3.70 16.66 -1.14
C LYS A 10 4.16 15.46 -1.97
N ARG A 11 5.37 14.99 -1.71
CA ARG A 11 6.00 13.89 -2.45
C ARG A 11 6.01 12.62 -1.62
N TYR A 12 5.48 11.54 -2.17
CA TYR A 12 5.49 10.22 -1.57
C TYR A 12 6.13 9.23 -2.54
N ALA A 13 6.96 8.33 -2.01
CA ALA A 13 7.42 7.16 -2.77
C ALA A 13 6.56 5.97 -2.39
N ILE A 14 6.12 5.18 -3.37
CA ILE A 14 5.25 4.03 -3.15
C ILE A 14 5.90 2.83 -3.83
N PHE A 15 6.45 1.92 -3.05
CA PHE A 15 7.06 0.69 -3.56
C PHE A 15 5.97 -0.38 -3.62
N CYS A 16 5.73 -0.89 -4.82
CA CYS A 16 4.64 -1.82 -5.14
C CYS A 16 5.23 -3.17 -5.58
N GLU A 17 4.60 -4.28 -5.19
CA GLU A 17 5.14 -5.61 -5.55
C GLU A 17 4.98 -5.93 -7.03
N GLY A 18 3.82 -5.61 -7.61
CA GLY A 18 3.50 -5.91 -9.00
C GLY A 18 2.84 -4.76 -9.76
N ASP A 19 2.34 -5.12 -10.95
CA ASP A 19 1.70 -4.18 -11.88
C ASP A 19 0.31 -3.73 -11.41
N THR A 20 -0.41 -4.57 -10.66
CA THR A 20 -1.78 -4.26 -10.21
C THR A 20 -1.79 -3.08 -9.24
N GLU A 21 -0.95 -3.13 -8.20
CA GLU A 21 -0.82 -2.05 -7.22
C GLU A 21 -0.25 -0.79 -7.88
N TYR A 22 0.73 -0.97 -8.78
CA TYR A 22 1.31 0.11 -9.56
C TYR A 22 0.22 0.85 -10.37
N ASN A 23 -0.58 0.12 -11.15
CA ASN A 23 -1.63 0.68 -11.99
C ASN A 23 -2.72 1.35 -11.14
N TYR A 24 -3.11 0.71 -10.04
CA TYR A 24 -4.05 1.30 -9.09
C TYR A 24 -3.57 2.67 -8.57
N ILE A 25 -2.31 2.74 -8.12
CA ILE A 25 -1.74 3.96 -7.53
C ILE A 25 -1.42 5.02 -8.59
N ASP A 26 -0.89 4.66 -9.75
CA ASP A 26 -0.59 5.62 -10.83
C ASP A 26 -1.88 6.27 -11.34
N LYS A 27 -2.94 5.49 -11.47
CA LYS A 27 -4.24 6.00 -11.91
C LYS A 27 -4.91 6.86 -10.84
N MET A 28 -4.84 6.45 -9.57
CA MET A 28 -5.24 7.28 -8.43
C MET A 28 -4.48 8.62 -8.43
N ARG A 29 -3.16 8.61 -8.66
CA ARG A 29 -2.32 9.84 -8.71
C ARG A 29 -2.85 10.84 -9.72
N LYS A 30 -3.30 10.41 -10.90
CA LYS A 30 -3.79 11.29 -11.96
C LYS A 30 -5.06 12.06 -11.57
N LYS A 31 -5.79 11.58 -10.56
CA LYS A 31 -6.98 12.22 -10.00
C LYS A 31 -6.70 13.09 -8.79
N GLN A 32 -5.48 13.02 -8.25
CA GLN A 32 -5.05 13.81 -7.11
C GLN A 32 -4.59 15.20 -7.56
N GLY A 33 -4.78 16.21 -6.72
CA GLY A 33 -4.41 17.59 -7.02
C GLY A 33 -2.92 17.75 -7.34
N VAL A 34 -2.55 18.84 -8.01
CA VAL A 34 -1.16 19.15 -8.46
C VAL A 34 -0.11 19.19 -7.34
N GLU A 35 -0.56 19.24 -6.09
CA GLU A 35 0.26 19.23 -4.88
C GLU A 35 0.69 17.83 -4.47
N LEU A 36 0.04 16.75 -4.92
CA LEU A 36 0.38 15.38 -4.55
C LEU A 36 1.19 14.69 -5.66
N VAL A 37 2.37 14.21 -5.32
CA VAL A 37 3.23 13.43 -6.22
C VAL A 37 3.43 12.06 -5.63
N LEU A 38 2.74 11.07 -6.21
CA LEU A 38 2.94 9.65 -5.93
C LEU A 38 3.96 9.09 -6.94
N LYS A 39 5.06 8.51 -6.47
CA LYS A 39 6.04 7.81 -7.31
C LYS A 39 5.90 6.30 -7.07
N PRO A 40 5.04 5.59 -7.83
CA PRO A 40 4.97 4.15 -7.76
C PRO A 40 6.25 3.54 -8.36
N ILE A 41 6.81 2.53 -7.69
CA ILE A 41 8.01 1.80 -8.10
C ILE A 41 7.62 0.33 -8.09
N ASN A 42 7.45 -0.25 -9.28
CA ASN A 42 7.23 -1.68 -9.42
C ASN A 42 8.55 -2.42 -9.18
N MET A 43 8.49 -3.43 -8.32
CA MET A 43 9.66 -4.17 -7.85
C MET A 43 9.90 -5.45 -8.65
N HIS A 44 8.98 -5.77 -9.58
CA HIS A 44 8.98 -6.91 -10.49
C HIS A 44 9.11 -8.26 -9.74
N GLY A 45 8.56 -8.33 -8.53
CA GLY A 45 8.67 -9.49 -7.65
C GLY A 45 10.07 -9.70 -7.06
N GLY A 46 10.46 -10.97 -6.90
CA GLY A 46 11.76 -11.35 -6.31
C GLY A 46 11.80 -11.40 -4.77
N GLY A 47 10.64 -11.27 -4.11
CA GLY A 47 10.48 -11.42 -2.66
C GLY A 47 11.01 -10.26 -1.82
N TYR A 48 10.86 -10.38 -0.50
CA TYR A 48 11.13 -9.27 0.43
C TYR A 48 12.60 -8.84 0.45
N SER A 49 13.52 -9.75 0.11
CA SER A 49 14.95 -9.44 0.04
C SER A 49 15.30 -8.52 -1.14
N ASN A 50 14.66 -8.71 -2.31
CA ASN A 50 14.77 -7.79 -3.45
C ASN A 50 14.15 -6.44 -3.09
N PHE A 51 13.01 -6.46 -2.41
CA PHE A 51 12.35 -5.26 -1.89
C PHE A 51 13.31 -4.39 -1.08
N LEU A 52 13.91 -4.99 -0.06
CA LEU A 52 14.86 -4.32 0.81
C LEU A 52 16.07 -3.76 0.04
N LYS A 53 16.58 -4.48 -0.98
CA LYS A 53 17.69 -4.00 -1.82
C LYS A 53 17.31 -2.74 -2.59
N GLN A 54 16.13 -2.68 -3.21
CA GLN A 54 15.75 -1.50 -4.01
C GLN A 54 15.37 -0.32 -3.12
N ILE A 55 14.67 -0.53 -1.99
CA ILE A 55 14.33 0.56 -1.05
C ILE A 55 15.60 1.26 -0.54
N ARG A 56 16.69 0.51 -0.34
CA ARG A 56 18.00 1.04 0.07
C ARG A 56 18.67 1.90 -1.01
N LYS A 57 18.37 1.69 -2.29
CA LYS A 57 18.91 2.49 -3.41
C LYS A 57 18.16 3.81 -3.60
N GLU A 58 16.87 3.86 -3.26
CA GLU A 58 16.08 5.08 -3.40
C GLU A 58 16.54 6.14 -2.39
N ALA A 59 16.80 7.35 -2.89
CA ALA A 59 17.21 8.49 -2.08
C ALA A 59 16.27 8.69 -0.87
N GLN A 60 16.84 9.04 0.28
CA GLN A 60 16.05 9.29 1.49
C GLN A 60 15.43 10.68 1.52
N THR A 61 15.92 11.61 0.70
CA THR A 61 15.54 13.02 0.71
C THR A 61 14.39 13.31 -0.28
N ASN A 62 13.68 14.43 -0.05
CA ASN A 62 12.59 14.95 -0.89
C ASN A 62 11.24 14.21 -0.87
N TYR A 63 11.05 13.29 0.08
CA TYR A 63 9.75 12.65 0.32
C TYR A 63 9.23 13.00 1.72
N LEU A 64 7.91 13.15 1.85
CA LEU A 64 7.22 13.28 3.13
C LEU A 64 7.04 11.93 3.81
N ALA A 65 6.84 10.87 3.03
CA ALA A 65 6.83 9.49 3.51
C ALA A 65 7.16 8.51 2.37
N LYS A 66 7.55 7.30 2.75
CA LYS A 66 7.71 6.14 1.87
C LYS A 66 6.70 5.07 2.28
N PHE A 67 5.93 4.58 1.33
CA PHE A 67 5.02 3.45 1.50
C PHE A 67 5.62 2.23 0.83
N ILE A 68 5.71 1.12 1.56
CA ILE A 68 6.19 -0.16 1.08
C ILE A 68 5.00 -1.11 1.13
N ILE A 69 4.37 -1.39 -0.01
CA ILE A 69 3.19 -2.23 -0.11
C ILE A 69 3.64 -3.58 -0.66
N VAL A 70 3.36 -4.64 0.10
CA VAL A 70 3.76 -6.01 -0.23
C VAL A 70 2.61 -6.99 -0.03
N ASP A 71 2.60 -8.05 -0.83
CA ASP A 71 1.73 -9.19 -0.58
C ASP A 71 2.29 -9.99 0.61
N ALA A 72 1.42 -10.51 1.46
CA ALA A 72 1.82 -11.25 2.67
C ALA A 72 1.74 -12.77 2.50
N ASP A 73 1.13 -13.27 1.43
CA ASP A 73 0.99 -14.70 1.15
C ASP A 73 2.35 -15.42 1.13
N ARG A 74 3.39 -14.78 0.59
CA ARG A 74 4.76 -15.30 0.47
C ARG A 74 5.37 -15.69 1.81
N ILE A 75 4.99 -14.99 2.90
CA ILE A 75 5.45 -15.30 4.27
C ILE A 75 5.18 -16.76 4.61
N LYS A 76 4.07 -17.32 4.12
CA LYS A 76 3.64 -18.70 4.36
C LYS A 76 3.98 -19.66 3.24
N THR A 77 3.94 -19.19 2.00
CA THR A 77 4.00 -20.07 0.84
C THR A 77 5.42 -20.32 0.35
N ILE A 78 6.39 -19.46 0.70
CA ILE A 78 7.77 -19.56 0.21
C ILE A 78 8.76 -19.71 1.39
N PRO A 79 9.55 -20.81 1.42
CA PRO A 79 10.58 -20.98 2.43
C PRO A 79 11.56 -19.80 2.49
N GLY A 80 11.85 -19.31 3.70
CA GLY A 80 12.77 -18.20 3.95
C GLY A 80 12.17 -16.80 3.82
N GLU A 81 11.00 -16.65 3.18
CA GLU A 81 10.37 -15.33 3.03
C GLU A 81 9.88 -14.76 4.37
N GLN A 82 9.50 -15.60 5.34
CA GLN A 82 9.22 -15.11 6.70
C GLN A 82 10.42 -14.36 7.31
N GLU A 83 11.65 -14.87 7.15
CA GLU A 83 12.85 -14.21 7.68
C GLU A 83 13.14 -12.92 6.89
N ASN A 84 12.97 -12.95 5.57
CA ASN A 84 13.17 -11.77 4.72
C ASN A 84 12.15 -10.66 5.02
N PHE A 85 10.91 -11.02 5.32
CA PHE A 85 9.87 -10.09 5.76
C PHE A 85 10.25 -9.42 7.08
N LEU A 86 10.72 -10.19 8.07
CA LEU A 86 11.17 -9.65 9.35
C LEU A 86 12.35 -8.67 9.17
N LYS A 87 13.28 -8.96 8.25
CA LYS A 87 14.37 -8.04 7.90
C LYS A 87 13.86 -6.74 7.26
N LEU A 88 12.83 -6.82 6.43
CA LEU A 88 12.17 -5.65 5.83
C LEU A 88 11.46 -4.80 6.89
N LEU A 89 10.71 -5.44 7.79
CA LEU A 89 10.05 -4.81 8.92
C LEU A 89 11.06 -4.11 9.84
N GLU A 90 12.10 -4.82 10.26
CA GLU A 90 13.17 -4.28 11.10
C GLU A 90 13.84 -3.07 10.45
N TYR A 91 14.13 -3.14 9.15
CA TYR A 91 14.69 -2.01 8.42
C TYR A 91 13.78 -0.77 8.50
N CYS A 92 12.48 -0.92 8.27
CA CYS A 92 11.52 0.20 8.36
C CYS A 92 11.50 0.78 9.78
N MET A 93 11.46 -0.05 10.81
CA MET A 93 11.51 0.38 12.21
C MET A 93 12.79 1.16 12.54
N ILE A 94 13.96 0.70 12.05
CA ILE A 94 15.23 1.40 12.24
C ILE A 94 15.23 2.76 11.55
N GLN A 95 14.71 2.86 10.31
CA GLN A 95 14.60 4.16 9.62
C GLN A 95 13.68 5.11 10.40
N ASN A 96 12.55 4.62 10.87
CA ASN A 96 11.59 5.42 11.65
C ASN A 96 12.19 5.92 12.98
N LYS A 97 13.00 5.09 13.66
CA LYS A 97 13.70 5.49 14.89
C LYS A 97 14.73 6.60 14.67
N LYS A 98 15.37 6.65 13.49
CA LYS A 98 16.32 7.72 13.14
C LYS A 98 15.65 9.08 12.95
N GLY A 99 14.33 9.12 12.77
CA GLY A 99 13.57 10.36 12.59
C GLY A 99 13.79 11.04 11.23
N SER A 100 14.27 10.30 10.23
CA SER A 100 14.29 10.72 8.83
C SER A 100 12.91 10.55 8.20
N THR A 101 12.84 10.42 6.86
CA THR A 101 11.61 10.14 6.13
C THR A 101 10.90 8.88 6.68
N PRO A 102 9.64 8.98 7.12
CA PRO A 102 8.91 7.85 7.67
C PRO A 102 8.66 6.76 6.61
N HIS A 103 8.85 5.51 7.02
CA HIS A 103 8.63 4.30 6.24
C HIS A 103 7.41 3.56 6.78
N PHE A 104 6.33 3.55 6.00
CA PHE A 104 5.12 2.78 6.25
C PHE A 104 5.25 1.44 5.54
N LEU A 105 5.37 0.36 6.31
CA LEU A 105 5.20 -0.99 5.76
C LEU A 105 3.72 -1.33 5.77
N ILE A 106 3.17 -1.60 4.60
CA ILE A 106 1.80 -2.03 4.34
C ILE A 106 1.88 -3.48 3.87
N ALA A 107 1.14 -4.37 4.52
CA ALA A 107 1.09 -5.77 4.12
C ALA A 107 -0.35 -6.17 3.81
N ASP A 108 -0.60 -6.48 2.55
CA ASP A 108 -1.87 -6.98 2.08
C ASP A 108 -1.88 -8.50 2.23
N ASN A 109 -2.72 -9.02 3.14
CA ASN A 109 -2.78 -10.45 3.45
C ASN A 109 -4.13 -11.04 3.01
N PRO A 110 -4.16 -11.95 2.01
CA PRO A 110 -2.99 -12.56 1.35
C PRO A 110 -2.28 -11.69 0.33
N ASP A 111 -3.02 -10.88 -0.43
CA ASP A 111 -2.52 -10.16 -1.60
C ASP A 111 -3.38 -8.91 -1.88
N PHE A 112 -2.96 -8.09 -2.84
CA PHE A 112 -3.76 -6.94 -3.28
C PHE A 112 -5.08 -7.32 -3.95
N GLU A 113 -5.21 -8.50 -4.58
CA GLU A 113 -6.50 -8.93 -5.15
C GLU A 113 -7.57 -9.05 -4.05
N TYR A 114 -7.21 -9.53 -2.87
CA TYR A 114 -8.10 -9.51 -1.72
C TYR A 114 -8.53 -8.08 -1.35
N VAL A 115 -7.58 -7.14 -1.29
CA VAL A 115 -7.83 -5.73 -1.02
C VAL A 115 -8.73 -5.10 -2.08
N ALA A 116 -8.51 -5.44 -3.35
CA ALA A 116 -9.36 -5.02 -4.45
C ALA A 116 -10.81 -5.48 -4.22
N CYS A 117 -11.04 -6.75 -3.87
CA CYS A 117 -12.37 -7.29 -3.60
C CYS A 117 -13.11 -6.55 -2.47
N LEU A 118 -12.40 -6.01 -1.48
CA LEU A 118 -13.01 -5.22 -0.40
C LEU A 118 -13.63 -3.89 -0.87
N HIS A 119 -13.32 -3.42 -2.09
CA HIS A 119 -14.02 -2.27 -2.67
C HIS A 119 -15.49 -2.58 -2.96
N ASP A 120 -15.85 -3.85 -3.16
CA ASP A 120 -17.20 -4.27 -3.46
C ASP A 120 -17.94 -4.67 -2.18
N ALA A 121 -19.03 -3.96 -1.87
CA ALA A 121 -19.84 -4.25 -0.70
C ALA A 121 -20.49 -5.65 -0.75
N GLU A 122 -20.60 -6.26 -1.94
CA GLU A 122 -21.13 -7.62 -2.13
C GLU A 122 -20.09 -8.72 -1.80
N TYR A 123 -18.81 -8.39 -1.71
CA TYR A 123 -17.78 -9.31 -1.26
C TYR A 123 -17.83 -9.47 0.27
N LYS A 124 -18.02 -10.72 0.72
CA LYS A 124 -18.16 -11.13 2.13
C LYS A 124 -17.09 -12.14 2.55
N GLY A 125 -15.93 -12.14 1.88
CA GLY A 125 -14.79 -12.98 2.21
C GLY A 125 -14.68 -14.29 1.40
N GLN A 126 -15.42 -14.40 0.28
CA GLN A 126 -15.36 -15.52 -0.66
C GLN A 126 -13.92 -15.76 -1.19
N ASP A 127 -13.75 -16.80 -2.01
CA ASP A 127 -12.51 -16.98 -2.76
C ASP A 127 -12.30 -15.80 -3.72
N THR A 128 -11.19 -15.08 -3.53
CA THR A 128 -10.88 -13.86 -4.27
C THR A 128 -10.84 -14.11 -5.78
N LYS A 129 -10.21 -15.21 -6.20
CA LYS A 129 -10.02 -15.49 -7.63
C LYS A 129 -11.34 -15.79 -8.32
N LYS A 130 -12.16 -16.65 -7.72
CA LYS A 130 -13.50 -16.95 -8.22
C LYS A 130 -14.41 -15.73 -8.20
N TYR A 131 -14.29 -14.86 -7.20
CA TYR A 131 -15.09 -13.64 -7.16
C TYR A 131 -14.75 -12.70 -8.33
N ILE A 132 -13.45 -12.50 -8.58
CA ILE A 132 -12.97 -11.70 -9.72
C ILE A 132 -13.45 -12.27 -11.06
N THR A 133 -13.39 -13.60 -11.25
CA THR A 133 -13.79 -14.20 -12.53
C THR A 133 -15.31 -14.27 -12.71
N ASN A 134 -16.05 -14.57 -11.64
CA ASN A 134 -17.48 -14.88 -11.74
C ASN A 134 -18.36 -13.66 -11.48
N ALA A 135 -18.07 -12.88 -10.43
CA ALA A 135 -18.88 -11.73 -10.04
C ALA A 135 -18.49 -10.48 -10.84
N TRP A 136 -17.18 -10.27 -11.07
CA TRP A 136 -16.69 -9.15 -11.86
C TRP A 136 -16.50 -9.46 -13.34
N ALA A 137 -16.76 -10.71 -13.76
CA ALA A 137 -16.71 -11.15 -15.15
C ALA A 137 -15.36 -10.91 -15.87
N PHE A 138 -14.24 -10.84 -15.13
CA PHE A 138 -12.93 -10.91 -15.75
C PHE A 138 -12.71 -12.31 -16.32
N LYS A 139 -12.12 -12.40 -17.52
CA LYS A 139 -11.80 -13.68 -18.17
C LYS A 139 -10.99 -14.60 -17.25
N ASP A 140 -9.98 -14.02 -16.60
CA ASP A 140 -9.08 -14.68 -15.65
C ASP A 140 -8.40 -13.62 -14.76
N ILE A 141 -7.59 -14.08 -13.81
CA ILE A 141 -6.85 -13.21 -12.89
C ILE A 141 -5.78 -12.41 -13.61
N THR A 142 -5.18 -12.97 -14.67
CA THR A 142 -4.17 -12.26 -15.45
C THR A 142 -4.77 -11.02 -16.10
N ALA A 143 -5.97 -11.13 -16.66
CA ALA A 143 -6.72 -10.01 -17.24
C ALA A 143 -7.02 -8.91 -16.21
N PHE A 144 -7.33 -9.30 -14.96
CA PHE A 144 -7.49 -8.34 -13.86
C PHE A 144 -6.17 -7.64 -13.51
N LYS A 145 -5.07 -8.39 -13.33
CA LYS A 145 -3.75 -7.82 -12.97
C LYS A 145 -3.20 -6.88 -14.05
N SER A 146 -3.50 -7.14 -15.32
CA SER A 146 -3.09 -6.29 -16.45
C SER A 146 -4.01 -5.10 -16.70
N ASN A 147 -5.05 -4.88 -15.90
CA ASN A 147 -5.99 -3.79 -16.11
C ASN A 147 -5.41 -2.44 -15.68
N GLU A 148 -5.03 -1.60 -16.63
CA GLU A 148 -4.51 -0.24 -16.35
C GLU A 148 -5.56 0.72 -15.76
N ASP A 149 -6.85 0.40 -15.94
CA ASP A 149 -8.00 1.16 -15.40
C ASP A 149 -8.56 0.50 -14.13
N VAL A 150 -7.76 -0.33 -13.44
CA VAL A 150 -8.19 -1.03 -12.22
C VAL A 150 -8.69 -0.07 -11.13
N TYR A 151 -8.12 1.12 -11.02
CA TYR A 151 -8.60 2.12 -10.06
C TYR A 151 -10.01 2.60 -10.36
N GLU A 152 -10.33 2.96 -11.61
CA GLU A 152 -11.68 3.33 -12.03
C GLU A 152 -12.64 2.18 -11.81
N PHE A 153 -12.23 0.99 -12.25
CA PHE A 153 -13.05 -0.21 -12.10
C PHE A 153 -13.44 -0.43 -10.63
N LEU A 154 -12.47 -0.36 -9.70
CA LEU A 154 -12.68 -0.54 -8.27
C LEU A 154 -13.39 0.65 -7.58
N ASN A 155 -13.63 1.75 -8.30
CA ASN A 155 -14.30 2.94 -7.78
C ASN A 155 -15.50 3.35 -8.65
N ALA A 156 -16.13 2.38 -9.31
CA ALA A 156 -17.30 2.58 -10.17
C ALA A 156 -18.53 1.80 -9.66
N GLY A 157 -19.71 2.38 -9.90
CA GLY A 157 -20.99 1.78 -9.51
C GLY A 157 -21.09 1.62 -7.99
N LYS A 158 -21.31 0.38 -7.53
CA LYS A 158 -21.36 0.05 -6.09
C LYS A 158 -19.98 -0.12 -5.44
N LYS A 159 -18.90 -0.16 -6.24
CA LYS A 159 -17.52 -0.32 -5.74
C LYS A 159 -16.93 1.03 -5.34
N SER A 160 -16.21 1.06 -4.23
CA SER A 160 -15.57 2.29 -3.73
C SER A 160 -14.45 1.97 -2.75
N TYR A 161 -13.39 2.78 -2.76
CA TYR A 161 -12.35 2.73 -1.73
C TYR A 161 -12.92 3.01 -0.33
N MET A 162 -14.07 3.69 -0.20
CA MET A 162 -14.72 3.86 1.10
C MET A 162 -15.20 2.53 1.68
N ASN A 163 -15.73 1.62 0.84
CA ASN A 163 -16.11 0.28 1.28
C ASN A 163 -14.89 -0.51 1.78
N LEU A 164 -13.77 -0.39 1.05
CA LEU A 164 -12.48 -0.95 1.44
C LEU A 164 -12.07 -0.44 2.83
N LEU A 165 -12.07 0.88 3.05
CA LEU A 165 -11.66 1.48 4.32
C LEU A 165 -12.57 1.03 5.49
N GLU A 166 -13.88 0.95 5.26
CA GLU A 166 -14.83 0.46 6.27
C GLU A 166 -14.62 -1.03 6.62
N ALA A 167 -14.28 -1.84 5.63
CA ALA A 167 -14.00 -3.26 5.83
C ALA A 167 -12.71 -3.46 6.63
N ILE A 168 -11.64 -2.76 6.28
CA ILE A 168 -10.32 -2.92 6.92
C ILE A 168 -10.29 -2.37 8.35
N LYS A 169 -10.98 -1.26 8.64
CA LYS A 169 -11.01 -0.69 10.00
C LYS A 169 -11.48 -1.67 11.08
N LYS A 170 -12.26 -2.68 10.70
CA LYS A 170 -12.80 -3.71 11.60
C LYS A 170 -11.88 -4.92 11.77
N GLN A 171 -10.80 -4.99 11.01
CA GLN A 171 -9.90 -6.15 11.00
C GLN A 171 -8.83 -6.02 12.08
N GLU A 172 -8.47 -7.16 12.65
CA GLU A 172 -7.23 -7.29 13.38
C GLU A 172 -6.07 -7.36 12.39
N LYS A 173 -5.11 -6.45 12.51
CA LYS A 173 -4.05 -6.25 11.52
C LYS A 173 -2.78 -6.99 11.92
N MET A 174 -2.08 -7.54 10.93
CA MET A 174 -0.75 -8.11 11.10
C MET A 174 0.30 -7.03 11.38
N ILE A 175 0.21 -5.89 10.68
CA ILE A 175 1.04 -4.71 10.93
C ILE A 175 0.12 -3.54 11.25
N SER A 176 0.54 -2.70 12.19
CA SER A 176 -0.06 -1.38 12.35
C SER A 176 1.00 -0.36 12.74
N ASN A 177 1.04 0.78 12.04
CA ASN A 177 1.89 1.90 12.37
C ASN A 177 1.09 2.90 13.22
N ARG A 178 1.65 3.30 14.36
CA ARG A 178 1.17 4.45 15.15
C ARG A 178 1.96 5.67 14.73
N TYR A 179 1.29 6.69 14.21
CA TYR A 179 1.94 7.88 13.66
C TYR A 179 1.20 9.17 14.03
N GLU A 180 1.93 10.28 13.92
CA GLU A 180 1.41 11.64 14.06
C GLU A 180 1.63 12.40 12.76
N ILE A 181 0.62 13.19 12.39
CA ILE A 181 0.63 14.03 11.18
C ILE A 181 0.43 15.48 11.60
N LYS A 182 1.43 16.33 11.36
CA LYS A 182 1.33 17.78 11.60
C LYS A 182 1.10 18.51 10.28
N LYS A 183 -0.17 18.74 9.94
CA LYS A 183 -0.59 19.36 8.67
C LYS A 183 0.11 20.69 8.36
N LYS A 184 0.21 21.57 9.36
CA LYS A 184 0.80 22.92 9.20
C LYS A 184 2.27 22.91 8.76
N THR A 185 3.01 21.87 9.12
CA THR A 185 4.46 21.77 8.85
C THR A 185 4.80 20.64 7.89
N PHE A 186 3.80 19.94 7.35
CA PHE A 186 3.95 18.73 6.55
C PHE A 186 4.89 17.67 7.20
N ASP A 187 4.86 17.58 8.54
CA ASP A 187 5.71 16.67 9.30
C ASP A 187 4.92 15.40 9.64
N ILE A 188 5.49 14.23 9.34
CA ILE A 188 4.90 12.92 9.61
C ILE A 188 5.93 12.12 10.42
N LYS A 189 5.49 11.56 11.55
CA LYS A 189 6.36 10.78 12.42
C LYS A 189 5.70 9.49 12.86
N ILE A 190 6.32 8.36 12.52
CA ILE A 190 5.96 7.05 13.07
C ILE A 190 6.54 6.95 14.49
N LYS A 191 5.66 6.66 15.46
CA LYS A 191 5.97 6.50 16.88
C LYS A 191 6.26 5.05 17.23
N LYS A 192 5.52 4.11 16.62
CA LYS A 192 5.66 2.67 16.85
C LYS A 192 5.12 1.91 15.64
N THR A 193 5.71 0.76 15.36
CA THR A 193 5.12 -0.25 14.47
C THR A 193 4.84 -1.48 15.31
N ASP A 194 3.58 -1.91 15.35
CA ASP A 194 3.14 -3.13 16.01
C ASP A 194 3.09 -4.26 14.97
N TYR A 195 3.60 -5.44 15.33
CA TYR A 195 3.56 -6.64 14.48
C TYR A 195 2.92 -7.80 15.25
N ASN A 196 1.75 -8.23 14.80
CA ASN A 196 1.03 -9.37 15.32
C ASN A 196 1.24 -10.57 14.38
N ARG A 197 2.08 -11.51 14.80
CA ARG A 197 2.38 -12.72 14.03
C ARG A 197 1.14 -13.56 13.74
N ASP A 198 0.17 -13.60 14.64
CA ASP A 198 -1.06 -14.40 14.44
C ASP A 198 -1.97 -13.80 13.36
N GLY A 199 -1.81 -12.50 13.07
CA GLY A 199 -2.48 -11.81 11.98
C GLY A 199 -2.22 -12.47 10.62
N ILE A 200 -1.09 -13.17 10.44
CA ILE A 200 -0.81 -13.90 9.20
C ILE A 200 -1.88 -14.95 8.87
N ASN A 201 -2.58 -15.48 9.88
CA ASN A 201 -3.60 -16.51 9.75
C ASN A 201 -4.99 -15.98 9.38
N LYS A 202 -5.15 -14.67 9.24
CA LYS A 202 -6.41 -14.01 8.90
C LYS A 202 -6.23 -13.14 7.68
N LYS A 203 -7.24 -13.01 6.82
CA LYS A 203 -7.22 -11.99 5.77
C LYS A 203 -7.24 -10.60 6.42
N ASN A 204 -6.26 -9.76 6.14
CA ASN A 204 -6.16 -8.41 6.68
C ASN A 204 -5.28 -7.51 5.81
N SER A 205 -5.37 -6.20 6.01
CA SER A 205 -4.43 -5.23 5.45
C SER A 205 -4.35 -4.02 6.38
N ASN A 206 -3.29 -3.23 6.28
CA ASN A 206 -3.17 -1.91 6.91
C ASN A 206 -3.09 -0.76 5.87
N ILE A 207 -3.56 -0.99 4.64
CA ILE A 207 -3.50 -0.02 3.54
C ILE A 207 -4.31 1.26 3.82
N GLU A 208 -5.24 1.27 4.78
CA GLU A 208 -5.90 2.50 5.21
C GLU A 208 -4.92 3.56 5.71
N GLU A 209 -3.77 3.15 6.25
CA GLU A 209 -2.72 4.07 6.71
C GLU A 209 -2.15 4.88 5.52
N PHE A 210 -2.13 4.31 4.32
CA PHE A 210 -1.76 5.02 3.11
C PHE A 210 -2.79 6.11 2.76
N PHE A 211 -4.08 5.75 2.75
CA PHE A 211 -5.16 6.69 2.46
C PHE A 211 -5.22 7.85 3.46
N GLU A 212 -5.10 7.55 4.76
CA GLU A 212 -5.11 8.56 5.82
C GLU A 212 -3.98 9.59 5.69
N VAL A 213 -2.82 9.17 5.19
CA VAL A 213 -1.65 10.05 5.04
C VAL A 213 -1.68 10.87 3.76
N ILE A 214 -2.28 10.37 2.67
CA ILE A 214 -2.33 11.11 1.40
C ILE A 214 -3.51 12.09 1.31
N ASP A 215 -4.62 11.82 2.00
CA ASP A 215 -5.89 12.58 1.92
C ASP A 215 -5.94 13.83 2.82
N TRP A 216 -4.83 14.19 3.45
CA TRP A 216 -4.73 15.27 4.45
C TRP A 216 -4.71 16.70 3.93
#